data_AF-A0A2S2NSH8-F1
#
_entry.id   AF-A0A2S2NSH8-F1
#
_cell.length_a   1.000
_cell.length_b   1.000
_cell.length_c   1.000
_cell.angle_alpha   90.00
_cell.angle_beta   90.00
_cell.angle_gamma   90.00
#
_symmetry.space_group_name_H-M   'P 1'
#
loop_
_entity.id
_entity.type
_entity.pdbx_description
1 polymer ?
#
loop_
_entity_poly.entity_id
_entity_poly.type
_entity_poly.pdbx_seq_one_letter_code
_entity_poly.pdbx_strand_id
1 'polypeptide(L)'
;NINETTSLTIIDPGVYHHFGLIPAIKRHFTLNPINNTDVVKIVIGIDGLPISKSSSSQLWPILGYIRPLDNAVFPIGIYWGHQKPKNSNDYLEQFILEAKNVLLNGVNIDGTTIKVEIDGFCLDA
;
A
#
# COMPACT_ATOMS: atom_id res chain seq x y z
N ASN A 1 -1.75 0.12 22.86
CA ASN A 1 -0.49 0.90 22.75
C ASN A 1 -0.58 1.79 21.54
N ILE A 2 -0.74 3.09 21.76
CA ILE A 2 -1.14 4.09 20.76
C ILE A 2 0.09 4.91 20.29
N ASN A 3 1.28 4.31 20.30
CA ASN A 3 2.57 5.02 20.19
C ASN A 3 3.37 4.68 18.92
N GLU A 4 2.71 4.34 17.81
CA GLU A 4 3.36 4.48 16.51
C GLU A 4 2.88 5.79 15.90
N THR A 5 3.59 6.87 16.23
CA THR A 5 3.51 8.11 15.45
C THR A 5 4.11 7.80 14.09
N THR A 6 3.32 7.22 13.18
CA THR A 6 3.72 6.96 11.79
C THR A 6 4.20 8.27 11.19
N SER A 7 5.52 8.39 10.98
CA SER A 7 6.18 9.63 10.60
C SER A 7 5.82 10.01 9.16
N LEU A 8 5.26 11.21 8.99
CA LEU A 8 5.14 11.81 7.67
C LEU A 8 6.54 11.99 7.07
N THR A 9 6.73 11.48 5.87
CA THR A 9 7.95 11.65 5.08
C THR A 9 7.76 12.84 4.15
N ILE A 10 8.71 13.77 4.13
CA ILE A 10 8.69 14.87 3.18
C ILE A 10 9.10 14.32 1.81
N ILE A 11 8.23 14.47 0.82
CA ILE A 11 8.50 14.10 -0.57
C ILE A 11 8.17 15.31 -1.42
N ASP A 12 9.18 16.00 -1.95
CA ASP A 12 8.98 17.29 -2.60
C ASP A 12 7.94 17.23 -3.74
N PRO A 13 6.95 18.14 -3.79
CA PRO A 13 6.69 19.29 -2.90
C PRO A 13 5.65 19.06 -1.79
N GLY A 14 5.35 17.81 -1.46
CA GLY A 14 4.33 17.41 -0.50
C GLY A 14 4.85 16.53 0.64
N VAL A 15 3.93 15.70 1.16
CA VAL A 15 4.20 14.75 2.24
C VAL A 15 3.62 13.40 1.91
N TYR A 16 4.24 12.36 2.43
CA TYR A 16 3.86 10.98 2.25
C TYR A 16 3.69 10.29 3.60
N HIS A 17 2.67 9.46 3.68
CA HIS A 17 2.43 8.59 4.80
C HIS A 17 2.45 7.14 4.34
N HIS A 18 3.24 6.31 5.00
CA HIS A 18 3.32 4.89 4.72
C HIS A 18 2.53 4.10 5.77
N PHE A 19 1.48 3.40 5.31
CA PHE A 19 0.69 2.50 6.17
C PHE A 19 1.34 1.12 6.27
N GLY A 20 2.03 0.71 5.21
CA GLY A 20 2.70 -0.58 5.12
C GLY A 20 1.83 -1.69 4.54
N LEU A 21 2.44 -2.50 3.68
CA LEU A 21 1.91 -3.69 3.05
C LEU A 21 1.75 -4.84 4.07
N ILE A 22 2.71 -5.06 4.97
CA ILE A 22 2.62 -6.12 5.99
C ILE A 22 1.46 -5.86 6.96
N PRO A 23 1.33 -4.65 7.57
CA PRO A 23 0.17 -4.33 8.40
C PRO A 23 -1.14 -4.47 7.64
N ALA A 24 -1.20 -4.03 6.39
CA ALA A 24 -2.41 -4.10 5.58
C ALA A 24 -2.82 -5.55 5.27
N ILE A 25 -1.87 -6.41 4.90
CA ILE A 25 -2.10 -7.85 4.71
C ILE A 25 -2.63 -8.47 6.01
N LYS A 26 -1.93 -8.29 7.14
CA LYS A 26 -2.36 -8.83 8.44
C LYS A 26 -3.78 -8.39 8.80
N ARG A 27 -4.07 -7.10 8.62
CA ARG A 27 -5.40 -6.52 8.87
C ARG A 27 -6.47 -7.14 7.97
N HIS A 28 -6.15 -7.36 6.70
CA HIS A 28 -7.07 -8.03 5.77
C HIS A 28 -7.41 -9.44 6.26
N PHE A 29 -6.44 -10.24 6.68
CA PHE A 29 -6.68 -11.60 7.20
C PHE A 29 -7.39 -11.62 8.56
N THR A 30 -7.22 -10.58 9.39
CA THR A 30 -8.04 -10.44 10.61
C THR A 30 -9.53 -10.21 10.28
N LEU A 31 -9.83 -9.49 9.20
CA LEU A 31 -11.21 -9.20 8.77
C LEU A 31 -11.82 -10.30 7.91
N ASN A 32 -10.99 -10.93 7.09
CA ASN A 32 -11.35 -11.97 6.14
C ASN A 32 -10.47 -13.20 6.41
N PRO A 33 -10.75 -13.98 7.47
CA PRO A 33 -9.97 -15.17 7.78
C PRO A 33 -10.00 -16.13 6.59
N ILE A 34 -8.83 -16.56 6.14
CA ILE A 34 -8.73 -17.54 5.06
C ILE A 34 -8.42 -18.90 5.68
N ASN A 35 -9.13 -19.92 5.20
CA ASN A 35 -8.75 -21.31 5.46
C ASN A 35 -7.88 -21.78 4.29
N ASN A 36 -6.65 -22.18 4.58
CA ASN A 36 -5.84 -23.05 3.71
C ASN A 36 -5.39 -22.45 2.37
N THR A 37 -4.74 -21.28 2.39
CA THR A 37 -4.12 -20.67 1.19
C THR A 37 -2.60 -20.60 1.34
N ASP A 38 -1.90 -21.34 0.49
CA ASP A 38 -0.43 -21.36 0.46
C ASP A 38 0.16 -20.05 -0.11
N VAL A 39 -0.58 -19.39 -1.01
CA VAL A 39 -0.11 -18.21 -1.75
C VAL A 39 -1.18 -17.13 -1.85
N VAL A 40 -0.83 -15.92 -1.42
CA VAL A 40 -1.68 -14.72 -1.48
C VAL A 40 -1.31 -13.90 -2.69
N LYS A 41 -2.31 -13.60 -3.52
CA LYS A 41 -2.18 -12.81 -4.73
C LYS A 41 -2.68 -11.39 -4.49
N ILE A 42 -1.77 -10.43 -4.60
CA ILE A 42 -2.05 -9.02 -4.38
C ILE A 42 -2.06 -8.29 -5.72
N VAL A 43 -3.05 -7.43 -5.92
CA VAL A 43 -3.06 -6.46 -7.02
C VAL A 43 -2.82 -5.09 -6.43
N ILE A 44 -1.91 -4.33 -7.05
CA ILE A 44 -1.48 -3.00 -6.59
C ILE A 44 -2.07 -1.94 -7.50
N GLY A 45 -2.70 -0.93 -6.93
CA GLY A 45 -3.20 0.25 -7.63
C GLY A 45 -2.40 1.50 -7.29
N ILE A 46 -2.05 2.32 -8.28
CA ILE A 46 -1.46 3.64 -8.05
C ILE A 46 -2.22 4.62 -8.94
N ASP A 47 -2.87 5.60 -8.32
CA ASP A 47 -3.76 6.54 -8.98
C ASP A 47 -3.48 7.97 -8.52
N GLY A 48 -3.64 8.96 -9.40
CA GLY A 48 -3.53 10.38 -9.09
C GLY A 48 -4.93 11.00 -9.00
N LEU A 49 -5.48 11.12 -7.80
CA LEU A 49 -6.84 11.61 -7.59
C LEU A 49 -6.84 13.11 -7.19
N PRO A 50 -7.48 14.00 -7.96
CA PRO A 50 -7.71 15.37 -7.52
C PRO A 50 -8.67 15.37 -6.32
N ILE A 51 -8.26 16.03 -5.22
CA ILE A 51 -9.02 15.99 -3.95
C ILE A 51 -10.19 16.96 -3.97
N SER A 52 -10.05 18.09 -4.66
CA SER A 52 -11.12 19.07 -4.75
C SER A 52 -11.08 19.80 -6.09
N LYS A 53 -12.24 20.31 -6.50
CA LYS A 53 -12.39 21.13 -7.72
C LYS A 53 -11.88 22.57 -7.55
N SER A 54 -11.56 22.99 -6.32
CA SER A 54 -11.24 24.38 -5.95
C SER A 54 -9.87 24.57 -5.30
N SER A 55 -9.15 23.48 -4.98
CA SER A 55 -7.77 23.50 -4.49
C SER A 55 -6.90 22.70 -5.44
N SER A 56 -5.66 23.15 -5.67
CA SER A 56 -4.67 22.40 -6.46
C SER A 56 -4.16 21.14 -5.75
N SER A 57 -4.73 20.74 -4.61
CA SER A 57 -4.30 19.59 -3.82
C SER A 57 -4.68 18.26 -4.49
N GLN A 58 -3.73 17.34 -4.52
CA GLN A 58 -3.81 16.03 -5.15
C GLN A 58 -3.42 14.94 -4.14
N LEU A 59 -4.11 13.80 -4.17
CA LEU A 59 -3.70 12.57 -3.48
C LEU A 59 -3.15 11.59 -4.50
N TRP A 60 -2.06 10.94 -4.12
CA TRP A 60 -1.49 9.84 -4.89
C TRP A 60 -1.40 8.61 -3.98
N PRO A 61 -2.51 7.86 -3.82
CA PRO A 61 -2.50 6.63 -3.04
C PRO A 61 -1.81 5.48 -3.78
N ILE A 62 -1.06 4.69 -3.01
CA ILE A 62 -0.68 3.31 -3.33
C ILE A 62 -1.69 2.43 -2.60
N LEU A 63 -2.51 1.73 -3.36
CA LEU A 63 -3.57 0.85 -2.88
C LEU A 63 -3.23 -0.60 -3.19
N GLY A 64 -3.84 -1.52 -2.45
CA GLY A 64 -3.80 -2.93 -2.77
C GLY A 64 -5.10 -3.63 -2.42
N TYR A 65 -5.35 -4.75 -3.07
CA TYR A 65 -6.36 -5.72 -2.63
C TYR A 65 -5.82 -7.14 -2.80
N ILE A 66 -6.39 -8.08 -2.04
CA ILE A 66 -6.04 -9.49 -2.10
C ILE A 66 -7.12 -10.24 -2.86
N ARG A 67 -6.75 -10.99 -3.90
CA ARG A 67 -7.70 -11.83 -4.63
C ARG A 67 -8.26 -12.94 -3.74
N PRO A 68 -9.55 -13.32 -3.91
CA PRO A 68 -10.48 -12.81 -4.92
C PRO A 68 -11.27 -11.55 -4.49
N LEU A 69 -10.98 -10.97 -3.32
CA LEU A 69 -11.75 -9.87 -2.73
C LEU A 69 -11.31 -8.49 -3.25
N ASP A 70 -11.71 -8.16 -4.48
CA ASP A 70 -11.44 -6.85 -5.11
C ASP A 70 -12.17 -5.67 -4.47
N ASN A 71 -13.23 -5.93 -3.71
CA ASN A 71 -13.95 -4.95 -2.91
C ASN A 71 -13.25 -4.60 -1.58
N ALA A 72 -12.26 -5.38 -1.15
CA ALA A 72 -11.55 -5.20 0.13
C ALA A 72 -10.20 -4.48 -0.08
N VAL A 73 -10.26 -3.27 -0.64
CA VAL A 73 -9.09 -2.43 -0.93
C VAL A 73 -8.53 -1.81 0.36
N PHE A 74 -7.21 -1.76 0.49
CA PHE A 74 -6.51 -1.15 1.60
C PHE A 74 -5.42 -0.16 1.13
N PRO A 75 -5.16 0.91 1.88
CA PRO A 75 -4.04 1.81 1.60
C PRO A 75 -2.72 1.18 2.05
N ILE A 76 -1.69 1.34 1.23
CA ILE A 76 -0.29 0.98 1.54
C ILE A 76 0.53 2.24 1.78
N GLY A 77 0.27 3.28 0.99
CA GLY A 77 0.92 4.58 1.11
C GLY A 77 0.03 5.66 0.53
N ILE A 78 0.12 6.87 1.04
CA ILE A 78 -0.62 8.02 0.51
C ILE A 78 0.32 9.22 0.47
N TYR A 79 0.50 9.77 -0.72
CA TYR A 79 1.11 11.09 -0.89
C TYR A 79 0.03 12.16 -1.00
N TRP A 80 0.30 13.32 -0.40
CA TRP A 80 -0.49 14.53 -0.50
C TRP A 80 0.40 15.71 -0.88
N GLY A 81 -0.04 16.53 -1.82
CA GLY A 81 0.62 17.78 -2.16
C GLY A 81 -0.19 18.60 -3.16
N HIS A 82 0.25 19.82 -3.45
CA HIS A 82 -0.38 20.67 -4.47
C HIS A 82 0.05 20.34 -5.90
N GLN A 83 0.99 19.40 -6.03
CA GLN A 83 1.52 18.88 -7.28
C GLN A 83 1.90 17.41 -7.04
N LYS A 84 2.01 16.64 -8.11
CA LYS A 84 2.60 15.29 -8.04
C LYS A 84 4.02 15.32 -7.45
N PRO A 85 4.49 14.21 -6.85
CA PRO A 85 5.88 14.10 -6.42
C PRO A 85 6.83 14.44 -7.57
N LYS A 86 7.87 15.23 -7.33
CA LYS A 86 8.87 15.53 -8.37
C LYS A 86 9.66 14.30 -8.77
N ASN A 87 9.89 13.40 -7.82
CA ASN A 87 10.65 12.17 -8.01
C ASN A 87 9.79 10.98 -7.61
N SER A 88 9.48 10.11 -8.59
CA SER A 88 8.71 8.89 -8.36
C SER A 88 9.46 7.87 -7.50
N ASN A 89 10.79 7.87 -7.51
CA ASN A 89 11.58 6.93 -6.70
C ASN A 89 11.38 7.23 -5.22
N ASP A 90 11.44 8.51 -4.82
CA ASP A 90 11.25 8.91 -3.42
C ASP A 90 9.84 8.54 -2.94
N TYR A 91 8.83 8.72 -3.81
CA TYR A 91 7.44 8.31 -3.55
C TYR A 91 7.26 6.80 -3.35
N LEU A 92 7.93 5.99 -4.18
CA LEU A 92 7.75 4.54 -4.18
C LEU A 92 8.71 3.78 -3.26
N GLU A 93 9.76 4.43 -2.74
CA GLU A 93 10.87 3.78 -2.06
C GLU A 93 10.41 2.86 -0.92
N GLN A 94 9.62 3.38 0.01
CA GLN A 94 9.15 2.61 1.17
C GLN A 94 8.30 1.40 0.74
N PHE A 95 7.38 1.60 -0.21
CA PHE A 95 6.59 0.51 -0.77
C PHE A 95 7.45 -0.56 -1.44
N ILE A 96 8.41 -0.17 -2.28
CA ILE A 96 9.26 -1.11 -3.02
C ILE A 96 10.13 -1.93 -2.07
N LEU A 97 10.71 -1.30 -1.04
CA LEU A 97 11.54 -2.00 -0.05
C LEU A 97 10.73 -3.06 0.69
N GLU A 98 9.52 -2.71 1.13
CA GLU A 98 8.64 -3.64 1.83
C GLU A 98 8.10 -4.74 0.91
N ALA A 99 7.67 -4.38 -0.31
CA ALA A 99 7.19 -5.35 -1.30
C ALA A 99 8.27 -6.38 -1.63
N LYS A 100 9.53 -5.97 -1.82
CA LYS A 100 10.65 -6.90 -2.02
C LYS A 100 10.82 -7.87 -0.85
N ASN A 101 10.75 -7.36 0.38
CA ASN A 101 10.83 -8.19 1.58
C ASN A 101 9.68 -9.19 1.66
N VAL A 102 8.45 -8.75 1.42
CA VAL A 102 7.24 -9.57 1.45
C VAL A 102 7.25 -10.64 0.37
N LEU A 103 7.67 -10.31 -0.85
CA LEU A 103 7.76 -11.27 -1.95
C LEU A 103 8.83 -12.34 -1.72
N LEU A 104 9.95 -11.97 -1.09
CA LEU A 104 11.05 -12.89 -0.81
C LEU A 104 10.75 -13.78 0.41
N ASN A 105 10.23 -13.19 1.47
CA ASN A 105 10.15 -13.83 2.79
C ASN A 105 8.73 -14.24 3.20
N GLY A 106 7.71 -13.85 2.43
CA GLY A 106 6.31 -14.01 2.80
C GLY A 106 5.90 -13.09 3.95
N VAL A 107 4.72 -13.36 4.51
CA VAL A 107 4.18 -12.66 5.69
C VAL A 107 3.78 -13.66 6.76
N ASN A 108 4.26 -13.46 7.98
CA ASN A 108 3.82 -14.27 9.12
C ASN A 108 2.46 -13.78 9.64
N ILE A 109 1.46 -14.66 9.58
CA ILE A 109 0.11 -14.45 10.11
C ILE A 109 -0.13 -15.57 11.12
N ASP A 110 -0.28 -15.19 12.39
CA ASP A 110 -0.56 -16.09 13.51
C ASP A 110 0.36 -17.33 13.56
N GLY A 111 1.66 -17.13 13.33
CA GLY A 111 2.67 -18.18 13.37
C GLY A 111 2.85 -18.94 12.05
N THR A 112 1.98 -18.73 11.06
CA THR A 112 2.10 -19.33 9.72
C THR A 112 2.67 -18.31 8.74
N THR A 113 3.76 -18.67 8.04
CA THR A 113 4.33 -17.83 6.99
C THR A 113 3.62 -18.11 5.67
N ILE A 114 2.95 -17.11 5.14
CA ILE A 114 2.18 -17.20 3.89
C ILE A 114 2.99 -16.56 2.76
N LYS A 115 3.11 -17.27 1.63
CA LYS A 115 3.79 -16.73 0.45
C LYS A 115 2.93 -15.63 -0.17
N VAL A 116 3.58 -14.57 -0.66
CA VAL A 116 2.90 -13.46 -1.32
C VAL A 116 3.43 -13.32 -2.74
N GLU A 117 2.53 -13.03 -3.67
CA GLU A 117 2.82 -12.72 -5.07
C GLU A 117 2.05 -11.45 -5.49
N ILE A 118 2.70 -10.58 -6.26
CA ILE A 118 2.01 -9.50 -6.95
C ILE A 118 1.47 -10.07 -8.26
N ASP A 119 0.15 -10.14 -8.37
CA ASP A 119 -0.57 -10.73 -9.51
C ASP A 119 -0.87 -9.68 -10.60
N GLY A 120 -0.77 -8.39 -10.28
CA GLY A 120 -0.89 -7.33 -11.28
C GLY A 120 -0.75 -5.91 -10.70
N PHE A 121 -0.59 -4.96 -11.62
CA PHE A 121 -0.64 -3.52 -11.33
C PHE A 121 -1.80 -2.89 -12.12
N CYS A 122 -2.63 -2.11 -11.44
CA CYS A 122 -3.68 -1.28 -12.03
C CYS A 122 -3.21 0.17 -11.96
N LEU A 123 -2.69 0.68 -13.07
CA LEU A 123 -2.13 2.03 -13.17
C LEU A 123 -2.97 2.82 -14.17
N ASP A 124 -3.45 3.99 -13.77
CA ASP A 124 -4.06 4.93 -14.73
C ASP A 124 -2.95 5.70 -15.45
N ALA A 125 -3.16 6.02 -16.74
CA ALA A 125 -2.16 6.55 -17.67
C ALA A 125 -2.24 8.07 -17.83
#